data_AF-A0A2A4EX06-F1
#
_entry.id   AF-A0A2A4EX06-F1
#
_cell.length_a   1.000
_cell.length_b   1.000
_cell.length_c   1.000
_cell.angle_alpha   90.00
_cell.angle_beta   90.00
_cell.angle_gamma   90.00
#
_symmetry.space_group_name_H-M   'P 1'
#
loop_
_entity.id
_entity.type
_entity.pdbx_description
1 polymer ?
#
loop_
_entity_poly.entity_id
_entity_poly.type
_entity_poly.pdbx_seq_one_letter_code
_entity_poly.pdbx_strand_id
1 'polypeptide(L)'
;MKQCLSIAALCTVGTLVAGCSTRGQVQPDVMQIATAPLTCASKAECDLWWQRAQTWVTGHSRYPLESRSDSLIQTTGPDGGKSALAYQITKTPNNDGTSTIGFAAHCDSALGCKPDPWKAGADFKQFVRNGTANAPAAGSAPPPAAALVPDAMPAQSIASPTGEQPSQ
;
A
#
# COMPACT_ATOMS: atom_id res chain seq x y z
N MET A 1 30.89 15.54 66.97
CA MET A 1 32.27 15.57 66.45
C MET A 1 32.14 15.47 64.93
N LYS A 2 32.40 16.46 64.06
CA LYS A 2 33.52 17.42 63.96
C LYS A 2 34.86 16.66 64.08
N GLN A 3 35.80 16.65 63.15
CA GLN A 3 36.05 17.40 61.89
C GLN A 3 37.03 16.54 61.02
N CYS A 4 37.49 16.84 59.78
CA CYS A 4 37.47 18.04 58.93
C CYS A 4 37.76 17.71 57.43
N LEU A 5 37.88 18.77 56.62
CA LEU A 5 38.74 18.94 55.43
C LEU A 5 38.34 18.40 54.03
N SER A 6 38.18 19.38 53.13
CA SER A 6 38.10 19.30 51.68
C SER A 6 39.36 18.76 51.01
N ILE A 7 39.21 18.11 49.86
CA ILE A 7 40.23 18.08 48.80
C ILE A 7 39.58 18.63 47.53
N ALA A 8 40.10 19.74 47.03
CA ALA A 8 39.75 20.25 45.71
C ALA A 8 40.53 19.47 44.65
N ALA A 9 39.83 18.75 43.79
CA ALA A 9 40.40 18.12 42.61
C ALA A 9 39.54 18.45 41.39
N LEU A 10 40.07 19.30 40.49
CA LEU A 10 39.49 19.51 39.18
C LEU A 10 39.62 18.21 38.37
N CYS A 11 38.51 17.53 38.13
CA CYS A 11 38.41 16.51 37.09
C CYS A 11 37.05 16.65 36.38
N THR A 12 37.07 17.50 35.37
CA THR A 12 36.35 17.39 34.09
C THR A 12 34.99 16.68 34.11
N VAL A 13 33.92 17.46 33.89
CA VAL A 13 32.57 16.95 33.60
C VAL A 13 32.58 16.13 32.31
N GLY A 14 32.83 14.84 32.45
CA GLY A 14 32.72 13.84 31.39
C GLY A 14 31.30 13.30 31.31
N THR A 15 30.32 14.17 31.01
CA THR A 15 28.98 13.70 30.63
C THR A 15 29.07 12.93 29.32
N LEU A 16 29.22 11.61 29.45
CA LEU A 16 29.01 10.65 28.37
C LEU A 16 27.58 10.82 27.88
N VAL A 17 27.38 11.67 26.87
CA VAL A 17 26.12 11.69 26.14
C VAL A 17 26.05 10.38 25.39
N ALA A 18 25.37 9.41 25.99
CA ALA A 18 24.98 8.18 25.31
C ALA A 18 23.99 8.58 24.22
N GLY A 19 24.54 8.96 23.06
CA GLY A 19 23.80 9.21 21.84
C GLY A 19 23.12 7.92 21.42
N CYS A 20 21.92 7.70 21.96
CA CYS A 20 21.09 6.54 21.70
C CYS A 20 20.70 6.60 20.22
N SER A 21 21.57 6.03 19.39
CA SER A 21 21.49 6.13 17.94
C SER A 21 20.25 5.38 17.49
N THR A 22 19.22 6.14 17.16
CA THR A 22 17.86 5.73 16.81
C THR A 22 17.79 5.07 15.42
N ARG A 23 18.68 4.11 15.17
CA ARG A 23 18.65 3.20 14.02
C ARG A 23 17.35 2.40 14.07
N GLY A 24 16.42 2.75 13.18
CA GLY A 24 15.13 2.07 13.04
C GLY A 24 13.93 2.80 13.64
N GLN A 25 14.03 4.09 13.98
CA GLN A 25 12.83 4.89 14.27
C GLN A 25 12.01 5.09 12.99
N VAL A 26 10.90 4.35 12.87
CA VAL A 26 9.80 4.65 11.96
C VAL A 26 9.27 6.05 12.31
N GLN A 27 8.97 6.89 11.31
CA GLN A 27 8.35 8.19 11.60
C GLN A 27 7.03 7.97 12.36
N PRO A 28 6.72 8.78 13.39
CA PRO A 28 5.56 8.53 14.25
C PRO A 28 4.24 8.50 13.46
N ASP A 29 4.09 9.35 12.43
CA ASP A 29 2.93 9.35 11.53
C ASP A 29 2.78 8.03 10.75
N VAL A 30 3.87 7.53 10.15
CA VAL A 30 3.91 6.24 9.46
C VAL A 30 3.54 5.10 10.41
N MET A 31 4.01 5.16 11.67
CA MET A 31 3.66 4.18 12.69
C MET A 31 2.17 4.23 13.05
N GLN A 32 1.58 5.42 13.24
CA GLN A 32 0.15 5.59 13.53
C GLN A 32 -0.74 5.05 12.39
N ILE A 33 -0.41 5.36 11.13
CA ILE A 33 -1.17 4.82 9.98
C ILE A 33 -0.99 3.29 9.91
N ALA A 34 0.23 2.79 10.10
CA ALA A 34 0.53 1.37 10.03
C ALA A 34 -0.03 0.55 11.22
N THR A 35 -0.36 1.15 12.36
CA THR A 35 -1.09 0.49 13.46
C THR A 35 -2.61 0.67 13.39
N ALA A 36 -3.12 1.76 12.81
CA ALA A 36 -4.56 2.02 12.70
C ALA A 36 -5.29 0.89 11.92
N PRO A 37 -6.40 0.33 12.42
CA PRO A 37 -7.10 -0.76 11.74
C PRO A 37 -7.67 -0.30 10.39
N LEU A 38 -7.73 -1.23 9.44
CA LEU A 38 -8.35 -1.05 8.13
C LEU A 38 -9.66 -1.85 8.10
N THR A 39 -10.66 -1.34 8.82
CA THR A 39 -11.96 -1.99 9.00
C THR A 39 -13.00 -1.35 8.08
N CYS A 40 -13.71 -2.18 7.31
CA CYS A 40 -14.78 -1.79 6.40
C CYS A 40 -16.15 -2.17 6.99
N ALA A 41 -17.15 -1.33 6.81
CA ALA A 41 -18.44 -1.39 7.51
C ALA A 41 -19.58 -2.02 6.71
N SER A 42 -19.47 -2.09 5.39
CA SER A 42 -20.49 -2.71 4.53
C SER A 42 -19.87 -3.71 3.56
N LYS A 43 -20.66 -4.70 3.11
CA LYS A 43 -20.18 -5.68 2.11
C LYS A 43 -19.63 -5.00 0.85
N ALA A 44 -20.31 -3.99 0.32
CA ALA A 44 -19.86 -3.26 -0.87
C ALA A 44 -18.52 -2.54 -0.65
N GLU A 45 -18.33 -1.91 0.51
CA GLU A 45 -17.04 -1.30 0.89
C GLU A 45 -15.94 -2.35 1.08
N CYS A 46 -16.23 -3.45 1.77
CA CYS A 46 -15.29 -4.54 1.99
C CYS A 46 -14.85 -5.23 0.70
N ASP A 47 -15.77 -5.44 -0.25
CA ASP A 47 -15.46 -6.01 -1.56
C ASP A 47 -14.59 -5.04 -2.39
N LEU A 48 -14.92 -3.74 -2.39
CA LEU A 48 -14.12 -2.68 -3.05
C LEU A 48 -12.72 -2.56 -2.45
N TRP A 49 -12.61 -2.53 -1.12
CA TRP A 49 -11.33 -2.45 -0.42
C TRP A 49 -10.48 -3.71 -0.64
N TRP A 50 -11.11 -4.89 -0.69
CA TRP A 50 -10.44 -6.14 -1.02
C TRP A 50 -9.94 -6.18 -2.46
N GLN A 51 -10.69 -5.64 -3.42
CA GLN A 51 -10.22 -5.48 -4.80
C GLN A 51 -9.02 -4.53 -4.88
N ARG A 52 -9.07 -3.38 -4.18
CA ARG A 52 -7.93 -2.44 -4.10
C ARG A 52 -6.70 -3.11 -3.48
N ALA A 53 -6.86 -3.91 -2.42
CA ALA A 53 -5.75 -4.65 -1.81
C ALA A 53 -5.05 -5.59 -2.82
N GLN A 54 -5.83 -6.32 -3.62
CA GLN A 54 -5.31 -7.20 -4.68
C GLN A 54 -4.54 -6.40 -5.75
N THR A 55 -5.10 -5.27 -6.21
CA THR A 55 -4.44 -4.37 -7.18
C THR A 55 -3.13 -3.82 -6.63
N TRP A 56 -3.12 -3.36 -5.37
CA TRP A 56 -1.91 -2.79 -4.75
C TRP A 56 -0.79 -3.84 -4.65
N VAL A 57 -1.06 -5.03 -4.10
CA VAL A 57 -0.04 -6.09 -3.98
C VAL A 57 0.51 -6.48 -5.36
N THR A 58 -0.37 -6.60 -6.36
CA THR A 58 0.04 -6.92 -7.74
C THR A 58 0.96 -5.86 -8.34
N GLY A 59 0.73 -4.56 -8.05
CA GLY A 59 1.58 -3.46 -8.54
C GLY A 59 2.87 -3.20 -7.75
N HIS A 60 2.92 -3.60 -6.46
CA HIS A 60 4.03 -3.28 -5.55
C HIS A 60 4.96 -4.46 -5.26
N SER A 61 4.52 -5.69 -5.56
CA SER A 61 5.33 -6.87 -5.36
C SER A 61 6.47 -7.00 -6.38
N ARG A 62 7.56 -7.65 -5.95
CA ARG A 62 8.60 -8.22 -6.83
C ARG A 62 8.47 -9.74 -6.97
N TYR A 63 7.57 -10.33 -6.19
CA TYR A 63 7.28 -11.75 -6.10
C TYR A 63 5.89 -12.05 -6.70
N PRO A 64 5.72 -13.17 -7.43
CA PRO A 64 4.40 -13.58 -7.91
C PRO A 64 3.44 -13.82 -6.75
N LEU A 65 2.13 -13.76 -7.03
CA LEU A 65 1.11 -14.21 -6.09
C LEU A 65 1.15 -15.74 -5.98
N GLU A 66 1.30 -16.23 -4.75
CA GLU A 66 1.20 -17.64 -4.39
C GLU A 66 -0.26 -18.01 -4.06
N SER A 67 -0.98 -17.10 -3.39
CA SER A 67 -2.39 -17.30 -3.03
C SER A 67 -3.19 -16.01 -3.24
N ARG A 68 -4.42 -16.18 -3.72
CA ARG A 68 -5.40 -15.11 -3.95
C ARG A 68 -6.80 -15.68 -3.80
N SER A 69 -7.44 -15.39 -2.67
CA SER A 69 -8.80 -15.83 -2.33
C SER A 69 -9.66 -14.66 -1.83
N ASP A 70 -10.86 -14.94 -1.34
CA ASP A 70 -11.74 -13.95 -0.71
C ASP A 70 -11.22 -13.45 0.65
N SER A 71 -10.25 -14.14 1.27
CA SER A 71 -9.75 -13.84 2.62
C SER A 71 -8.22 -13.78 2.76
N LEU A 72 -7.46 -14.22 1.75
CA LEU A 72 -5.99 -14.22 1.75
C LEU A 72 -5.44 -13.71 0.41
N ILE A 73 -4.44 -12.84 0.47
CA ILE A 73 -3.53 -12.52 -0.64
C ILE A 73 -2.13 -12.78 -0.11
N GLN A 74 -1.36 -13.63 -0.78
CA GLN A 74 0.00 -13.97 -0.38
C GLN A 74 0.89 -13.98 -1.62
N THR A 75 2.04 -13.32 -1.55
CA THR A 75 3.10 -13.48 -2.54
C THR A 75 4.02 -14.62 -2.13
N THR A 76 4.75 -15.22 -3.07
CA THR A 76 5.89 -16.06 -2.68
C THR A 76 6.86 -15.26 -1.81
N GLY A 77 7.55 -15.94 -0.91
CA GLY A 77 8.53 -15.32 -0.01
C GLY A 77 9.78 -14.82 -0.76
N PRO A 78 10.61 -14.00 -0.09
CA PRO A 78 12.01 -13.84 -0.48
C PRO A 78 12.75 -15.16 -0.22
N ASP A 79 13.83 -15.39 -0.96
CA ASP A 79 14.79 -16.46 -0.69
C ASP A 79 16.21 -15.90 -0.76
N GLY A 80 17.08 -16.29 0.17
CA GLY A 80 18.51 -15.98 0.10
C GLY A 80 18.81 -14.48 0.22
N GLY A 81 18.38 -13.86 1.33
CA GLY A 81 18.85 -12.55 1.77
C GLY A 81 18.32 -11.33 1.01
N LYS A 82 17.27 -11.48 0.20
CA LYS A 82 16.70 -10.37 -0.59
C LYS A 82 16.03 -9.33 0.32
N SER A 83 16.21 -8.05 -0.02
CA SER A 83 15.62 -6.93 0.70
C SER A 83 14.23 -6.54 0.19
N ALA A 84 13.79 -7.07 -0.97
CA ALA A 84 12.46 -6.81 -1.49
C ALA A 84 11.38 -7.41 -0.56
N LEU A 85 10.25 -6.73 -0.46
CA LEU A 85 9.14 -7.17 0.37
C LEU A 85 8.33 -8.27 -0.32
N ALA A 86 8.10 -9.36 0.41
CA ALA A 86 6.95 -10.24 0.22
C ALA A 86 5.78 -9.75 1.10
N TYR A 87 4.56 -10.10 0.72
CA TYR A 87 3.33 -9.58 1.32
C TYR A 87 2.36 -10.70 1.69
N GLN A 88 1.71 -10.53 2.84
CA GLN A 88 0.56 -11.33 3.27
C GLN A 88 -0.54 -10.38 3.75
N ILE A 89 -1.68 -10.39 3.05
CA ILE A 89 -2.85 -9.57 3.36
C ILE A 89 -4.00 -10.50 3.71
N THR A 90 -4.72 -10.21 4.79
CA THR A 90 -5.87 -11.00 5.24
C THR A 90 -7.14 -10.16 5.24
N LYS A 91 -8.31 -10.78 5.06
CA LYS A 91 -9.62 -10.19 5.35
C LYS A 91 -10.34 -11.06 6.36
N THR A 92 -10.43 -10.56 7.59
CA THR A 92 -11.05 -11.27 8.72
C THR A 92 -12.43 -10.66 9.01
N PRO A 93 -13.52 -11.45 9.00
CA PRO A 93 -14.83 -10.96 9.41
C PRO A 93 -14.86 -10.70 10.92
N ASN A 94 -15.53 -9.65 11.35
CA ASN A 94 -15.75 -9.31 12.75
C ASN A 94 -17.17 -9.72 13.19
N ASN A 95 -17.40 -9.92 14.49
CA ASN A 95 -18.70 -10.42 15.01
C ASN A 95 -19.87 -9.43 14.84
N ASP A 96 -19.56 -8.15 14.65
CA ASP A 96 -20.49 -7.04 14.41
C ASP A 96 -20.88 -6.86 12.93
N GLY A 97 -20.35 -7.69 12.03
CA GLY A 97 -20.64 -7.65 10.58
C GLY A 97 -19.71 -6.78 9.75
N THR A 98 -18.81 -5.99 10.37
CA THR A 98 -17.67 -5.39 9.66
C THR A 98 -16.63 -6.45 9.26
N SER A 99 -15.61 -6.06 8.50
CA SER A 99 -14.41 -6.90 8.29
C SER A 99 -13.14 -6.07 8.42
N THR A 100 -12.08 -6.68 8.96
CA THR A 100 -10.77 -6.06 9.13
C THR A 100 -9.78 -6.59 8.09
N ILE A 101 -9.13 -5.69 7.36
CA ILE A 101 -8.07 -6.03 6.40
C ILE A 101 -6.70 -5.89 7.09
N GLY A 102 -6.01 -7.01 7.27
CA GLY A 102 -4.66 -7.06 7.81
C GLY A 102 -3.60 -6.85 6.73
N PHE A 103 -2.50 -6.17 7.08
CA PHE A 103 -1.31 -6.03 6.22
C PHE A 103 -0.07 -6.54 6.96
N ALA A 104 0.64 -7.48 6.35
CA ALA A 104 1.98 -7.88 6.75
C ALA A 104 2.92 -7.85 5.54
N ALA A 105 4.16 -7.41 5.77
CA ALA A 105 5.22 -7.45 4.79
C ALA A 105 6.56 -7.81 5.45
N HIS A 106 7.36 -8.63 4.79
CA HIS A 106 8.66 -9.09 5.31
C HIS A 106 9.70 -9.22 4.20
N CYS A 107 10.97 -9.32 4.59
CA CYS A 107 12.08 -9.64 3.69
C CYS A 107 13.12 -10.49 4.44
N ASP A 108 14.09 -11.06 3.71
CA ASP A 108 15.12 -11.96 4.24
C ASP A 108 16.46 -11.27 4.51
N SER A 109 16.60 -9.99 4.16
CA SER A 109 17.89 -9.32 4.23
C SER A 109 18.27 -8.94 5.67
N ALA A 110 19.40 -9.43 6.15
CA ALA A 110 20.01 -9.02 7.41
C ALA A 110 20.38 -7.51 7.45
N LEU A 111 20.44 -6.83 6.30
CA LEU A 111 20.63 -5.39 6.18
C LEU A 111 19.31 -4.58 6.22
N GLY A 112 18.17 -5.27 6.34
CA GLY A 112 16.83 -4.68 6.37
C GLY A 112 16.16 -4.56 4.99
N CYS A 113 14.85 -4.31 5.02
CA CYS A 113 14.02 -4.32 3.81
C CYS A 113 14.08 -3.01 3.02
N LYS A 114 13.82 -3.13 1.70
CA LYS A 114 13.69 -2.04 0.75
C LYS A 114 12.51 -2.34 -0.20
N PRO A 115 11.39 -1.59 -0.14
CA PRO A 115 11.10 -0.49 0.79
C PRO A 115 10.96 -0.97 2.24
N ASP A 116 10.85 -0.01 3.16
CA ASP A 116 10.57 -0.28 4.58
C ASP A 116 9.14 -0.85 4.77
N PRO A 117 8.93 -1.89 5.61
CA PRO A 117 7.61 -2.52 5.77
C PRO A 117 6.54 -1.59 6.34
N TRP A 118 6.92 -0.67 7.23
CA TRP A 118 5.98 0.28 7.85
C TRP A 118 5.53 1.33 6.84
N LYS A 119 6.47 1.86 6.05
CA LYS A 119 6.16 2.78 4.94
C LYS A 119 5.25 2.12 3.90
N ALA A 120 5.49 0.84 3.59
CA ALA A 120 4.65 0.06 2.69
C ALA A 120 3.23 -0.17 3.25
N GLY A 121 3.11 -0.51 4.53
CA GLY A 121 1.82 -0.70 5.20
C GLY A 121 1.00 0.59 5.33
N ALA A 122 1.66 1.72 5.57
CA ALA A 122 1.00 3.02 5.56
C ALA A 122 0.47 3.39 4.16
N ASP A 123 1.26 3.15 3.11
CA ASP A 123 0.87 3.41 1.72
C ASP A 123 -0.31 2.52 1.28
N PHE A 124 -0.21 1.20 1.53
CA PHE A 124 -1.28 0.24 1.28
C PHE A 124 -2.62 0.68 1.89
N LYS A 125 -2.62 1.09 3.17
CA LYS A 125 -3.86 1.51 3.85
C LYS A 125 -4.47 2.78 3.25
N GLN A 126 -3.64 3.74 2.84
CA GLN A 126 -4.10 4.95 2.16
C GLN A 126 -4.68 4.60 0.78
N PHE A 127 -4.02 3.74 0.01
CA PHE A 127 -4.54 3.28 -1.28
C PHE A 127 -5.87 2.53 -1.15
N VAL A 128 -5.99 1.60 -0.20
CA VAL A 128 -7.21 0.82 -0.03
C VAL A 128 -8.40 1.70 0.38
N ARG A 129 -8.20 2.68 1.26
CA ARG A 129 -9.25 3.63 1.65
C ARG A 129 -9.62 4.59 0.51
N ASN A 130 -8.62 5.20 -0.14
CA ASN A 130 -8.86 6.37 -1.00
C ASN A 130 -8.93 6.04 -2.49
N GLY A 131 -8.37 4.90 -2.92
CA GLY A 131 -8.28 4.47 -4.32
C GLY A 131 -7.21 5.20 -5.16
N THR A 132 -6.55 6.21 -4.59
CA THR A 132 -5.50 7.00 -5.26
C THR A 132 -4.13 6.33 -5.09
N ALA A 133 -3.53 5.86 -6.19
CA ALA A 133 -2.22 5.22 -6.17
C ALA A 133 -1.09 6.23 -5.94
N ASN A 134 -0.51 6.23 -4.73
CA ASN A 134 0.86 6.71 -4.51
C ASN A 134 1.86 5.63 -4.96
N ALA A 135 1.82 5.29 -6.25
CA ALA A 135 2.72 4.29 -6.81
C ALA A 135 4.19 4.74 -6.58
N PRO A 136 5.08 3.87 -6.05
CA PRO A 136 6.51 4.12 -6.14
C PRO A 136 6.84 4.20 -7.63
N ALA A 137 7.58 5.24 -8.03
CA ALA A 137 7.84 5.53 -9.43
C ALA A 137 8.57 4.37 -10.13
N ALA A 138 7.82 3.45 -10.70
CA ALA A 138 8.27 2.62 -11.80
C ALA A 138 8.61 3.58 -12.94
N GLY A 139 9.85 3.53 -13.43
CA GLY A 139 10.38 4.52 -14.36
C GLY A 139 9.49 4.68 -15.59
N SER A 140 9.01 5.91 -15.79
CA SER A 140 8.37 6.48 -16.99
C SER A 140 7.93 5.49 -18.09
N ALA A 141 6.90 4.69 -17.82
CA ALA A 141 6.04 4.20 -18.89
C ALA A 141 5.02 5.32 -19.21
N PRO A 142 4.98 5.87 -20.43
CA PRO A 142 3.97 6.86 -20.79
C PRO A 142 2.57 6.21 -20.75
N PRO A 143 1.50 6.99 -20.50
CA PRO A 143 0.15 6.46 -20.56
C PRO A 143 -0.14 5.87 -21.95
N PRO A 144 -0.96 4.80 -22.06
CA PRO A 144 -1.45 4.37 -23.36
C PRO A 144 -2.21 5.53 -24.00
N ALA A 145 -1.79 5.94 -25.19
CA ALA A 145 -2.41 7.05 -25.90
C ALA A 145 -3.86 6.71 -26.25
N ALA A 146 -4.79 7.25 -25.48
CA ALA A 146 -6.21 7.18 -25.80
C ALA A 146 -6.53 8.12 -26.97
N ALA A 147 -7.31 7.59 -27.92
CA ALA A 147 -8.00 8.32 -28.99
C ALA A 147 -7.13 9.05 -30.06
N LEU A 148 -6.94 8.36 -31.18
CA LEU A 148 -7.19 8.95 -32.49
C LEU A 148 -8.33 8.18 -33.16
N VAL A 149 -9.57 8.57 -32.85
CA VAL A 149 -10.73 8.26 -33.68
C VAL A 149 -10.89 9.39 -34.70
N PRO A 150 -10.72 9.16 -36.01
CA PRO A 150 -11.02 10.17 -37.01
C PRO A 150 -12.55 10.33 -37.15
N ASP A 151 -13.03 11.55 -36.88
CA ASP A 151 -14.42 11.96 -37.10
C ASP A 151 -14.65 12.29 -38.58
N ALA A 152 -15.57 11.55 -39.21
CA ALA A 152 -16.12 11.78 -40.56
C ALA A 152 -17.22 10.72 -40.82
N MET A 153 -18.48 11.01 -41.16
CA MET A 153 -19.20 12.27 -41.39
C MET A 153 -20.68 12.11 -40.96
N PRO A 154 -21.45 13.20 -40.73
CA PRO A 154 -22.90 13.11 -40.54
C PRO A 154 -23.65 12.98 -41.88
N ALA A 155 -24.35 11.86 -42.09
CA ALA A 155 -25.38 11.72 -43.13
C ALA A 155 -26.76 11.97 -42.51
N GLN A 156 -27.53 12.89 -43.09
CA GLN A 156 -28.69 13.48 -42.45
C GLN A 156 -29.99 12.71 -42.70
N SER A 157 -30.92 12.84 -41.75
CA SER A 157 -32.27 12.29 -41.80
C SER A 157 -33.07 12.77 -43.01
N ILE A 158 -33.78 11.86 -43.67
CA ILE A 158 -35.13 12.13 -44.20
C ILE A 158 -36.03 10.93 -43.90
N ALA A 159 -37.27 11.22 -43.48
CA ALA A 159 -38.28 10.22 -43.18
C ALA A 159 -39.08 9.82 -44.44
N SER A 160 -39.79 8.69 -44.34
CA SER A 160 -40.76 8.17 -45.31
C SER A 160 -41.89 9.17 -45.61
N PRO A 161 -42.70 9.01 -46.69
CA PRO A 161 -43.73 7.95 -46.69
C PRO A 161 -44.21 7.41 -48.09
N THR A 162 -45.17 6.48 -48.03
CA THR A 162 -46.24 6.23 -49.03
C THR A 162 -45.92 5.52 -50.36
N GLY A 163 -46.71 4.47 -50.66
CA GLY A 163 -47.31 4.30 -52.00
C GLY A 163 -47.13 2.95 -52.73
N GLU A 164 -48.26 2.26 -52.94
CA GLU A 164 -48.61 1.37 -54.05
C GLU A 164 -47.79 0.10 -54.44
N GLN A 165 -48.54 -1.01 -54.52
CA GLN A 165 -48.31 -2.22 -55.33
C GLN A 165 -48.71 -1.97 -56.82
N PRO A 166 -48.79 -2.97 -57.73
CA PRO A 166 -47.95 -4.16 -58.03
C PRO A 166 -47.50 -4.20 -59.53
N SER A 167 -46.78 -5.26 -59.96
CA SER A 167 -47.08 -6.07 -61.17
C SER A 167 -45.85 -6.84 -61.71
N GLN A 168 -45.84 -8.17 -61.58
CA GLN A 168 -45.85 -9.16 -62.67
C GLN A 168 -46.04 -10.57 -62.09
#